data_AF-A0A9P6K338-F1
#
_entry.id   AF-A0A9P6K338-F1
#
_cell.length_a   1.000
_cell.length_b   1.000
_cell.length_c   1.000
_cell.angle_alpha   90.00
_cell.angle_beta   90.00
_cell.angle_gamma   90.00
#
_symmetry.space_group_name_H-M   'P 1'
#
loop_
_entity.id
_entity.type
_entity.pdbx_description
1 polymer ?
#
loop_
_entity_poly.entity_id
_entity_poly.type
_entity_poly.pdbx_seq_one_letter_code
_entity_poly.pdbx_strand_id
1 'polypeptide(L)'
;MFLRGSPRRAMIVLFGLCILCIIFTFTPYSDLAVDHLPPNWRPKTTISLEEEAVLEEIAKDRANRRIGQKDNTDNTSIPSSSNTSTNSSTETASGSMGEYAGDVSGGLVDEDEFHDGLPTVFNEALFPESSQQILKANIEVKALESYMNDDPRSIDARAKSVAYILRHANNAYRNDSVYSVVIKPKSKMPPSGNVHDYTSLARYFWKNPDTEDGLPYVRHDGKPNPDMDSVWDYRLLRKVFRDCYYMAHGYFWTGEPRYAEKIVYRVKEWFLDEATYMNPNLKYGSLIFGTEMGRPVGVLDMFKVFAMFDALKMIEGSAAIQAEPQLIPDLQRWFTSYLEWIDASPEAIQERNARNNHGTYFTVQYISILEFLGRDEEATAMAEDAKERRVGSQIRRDGAQPHETIRPISYFYSTFNLQGLMMLSMQAESHGVDLWNHKGPIEFKTMRLNGSQKPVDVEVGGGTIEDAVRYLADYGSRDVSEWPYPDAGGRSLRDVLKMTRAASLIYKSDFWPDLIERLETKIGETIAAEGEGDGETVVEDGEPNGFLCELGFLSKASLWHCYR
;
A
#
# COMPACT_ATOMS: atom_id res chain seq x y z
N MET A 1 -62.20 -14.40 20.47
CA MET A 1 -63.26 -15.37 20.14
C MET A 1 -62.77 -16.18 18.95
N PHE A 2 -62.95 -17.50 19.02
CA PHE A 2 -62.33 -18.52 18.18
C PHE A 2 -62.57 -18.42 16.65
N LEU A 3 -61.51 -18.78 15.93
CA LEU A 3 -61.39 -19.42 14.60
C LEU A 3 -62.64 -19.98 13.91
N ARG A 4 -62.72 -19.84 12.57
CA ARG A 4 -63.02 -20.93 11.62
C ARG A 4 -62.88 -20.48 10.16
N GLY A 5 -62.03 -21.18 9.38
CA GLY A 5 -61.92 -20.92 7.93
C GLY A 5 -60.79 -21.64 7.15
N SER A 6 -60.70 -22.98 7.26
CA SER A 6 -60.19 -23.96 6.25
C SER A 6 -58.79 -23.80 5.58
N PRO A 7 -57.87 -24.78 5.72
CA PRO A 7 -56.59 -24.85 5.03
C PRO A 7 -56.70 -25.65 3.71
N ARG A 8 -57.01 -24.99 2.58
CA ARG A 8 -56.89 -25.61 1.24
C ARG A 8 -56.36 -24.69 0.12
N ARG A 9 -55.78 -23.54 0.47
CA ARG A 9 -55.11 -22.64 -0.51
C ARG A 9 -53.60 -22.45 -0.28
N ALA A 10 -53.03 -23.01 0.79
CA ALA A 10 -51.59 -22.92 1.06
C ALA A 10 -50.75 -24.00 0.34
N MET A 11 -51.37 -25.05 -0.23
CA MET A 11 -50.63 -26.15 -0.86
C MET A 11 -50.42 -26.02 -2.39
N ILE A 12 -51.01 -25.02 -3.04
CA ILE A 12 -50.81 -24.76 -4.48
C ILE A 12 -49.77 -23.64 -4.72
N VAL A 13 -49.52 -22.78 -3.73
CA VAL A 13 -48.46 -21.75 -3.82
C VAL A 13 -47.08 -22.32 -3.50
N LEU A 14 -46.99 -23.37 -2.67
CA LEU A 14 -45.72 -24.01 -2.30
C LEU A 14 -45.19 -25.02 -3.35
N PHE A 15 -46.02 -25.52 -4.27
CA PHE A 15 -45.56 -26.38 -5.38
C PHE A 15 -45.18 -25.58 -6.65
N GLY A 16 -45.70 -24.36 -6.81
CA GLY A 16 -45.31 -23.47 -7.92
C GLY A 16 -43.95 -22.79 -7.72
N LEU A 17 -43.55 -22.55 -6.47
CA LEU A 17 -42.27 -21.91 -6.13
C LEU A 17 -41.07 -22.89 -6.19
N CYS A 18 -41.28 -24.19 -6.02
CA CYS A 18 -40.19 -25.18 -6.20
C CYS A 18 -39.89 -25.52 -7.66
N ILE A 19 -40.83 -25.31 -8.60
CA ILE A 19 -40.60 -25.58 -10.03
C ILE A 19 -39.94 -24.37 -10.73
N LEU A 20 -40.17 -23.14 -10.25
CA LEU A 20 -39.44 -21.96 -10.72
C LEU A 20 -37.97 -21.92 -10.25
N CYS A 21 -37.64 -22.55 -9.12
CA CYS A 21 -36.25 -22.69 -8.65
C CYS A 21 -35.45 -23.79 -9.36
N ILE A 22 -36.09 -24.67 -10.14
CA ILE A 22 -35.41 -25.76 -10.88
C ILE A 22 -35.22 -25.42 -12.37
N ILE A 23 -35.91 -24.39 -12.89
CA ILE A 23 -35.78 -23.96 -14.29
C ILE A 23 -34.74 -22.84 -14.48
N PHE A 24 -34.28 -22.18 -13.41
CA PHE A 24 -33.26 -21.11 -13.48
C PHE A 24 -31.81 -21.56 -13.23
N THR A 25 -31.53 -22.87 -13.12
CA THR A 25 -30.18 -23.39 -12.87
C THR A 25 -29.42 -23.89 -14.11
N PHE A 26 -29.96 -23.75 -15.32
CA PHE A 26 -29.23 -24.11 -16.55
C PHE A 26 -29.59 -23.19 -17.73
N THR A 27 -29.09 -21.96 -17.70
CA THR A 27 -28.88 -21.17 -18.93
C THR A 27 -27.62 -20.33 -18.73
N PRO A 28 -26.55 -20.51 -19.54
CA PRO A 28 -25.42 -19.61 -19.50
C PRO A 28 -25.87 -18.27 -20.08
N TYR A 29 -26.00 -17.25 -19.24
CA TYR A 29 -26.03 -15.86 -19.68
C TYR A 29 -24.58 -15.37 -19.83
N SER A 30 -23.92 -15.87 -20.86
CA SER A 30 -22.85 -15.16 -21.53
C SER A 30 -23.46 -14.50 -22.77
N ASP A 31 -23.02 -13.28 -23.11
CA ASP A 31 -23.23 -12.60 -24.40
C ASP A 31 -24.11 -11.33 -24.44
N LEU A 32 -24.40 -10.67 -23.30
CA LEU A 32 -25.07 -9.35 -23.35
C LEU A 32 -24.33 -8.18 -22.69
N ALA A 33 -23.06 -8.35 -22.29
CA ALA A 33 -22.25 -7.25 -21.76
C ALA A 33 -20.77 -7.23 -22.23
N VAL A 34 -20.38 -8.07 -23.20
CA VAL A 34 -18.97 -8.25 -23.62
C VAL A 34 -18.62 -7.43 -24.88
N ASP A 35 -19.61 -6.85 -25.57
CA ASP A 35 -19.40 -6.17 -26.86
C ASP A 35 -19.00 -4.68 -26.75
N HIS A 36 -18.69 -4.19 -25.55
CA HIS A 36 -18.19 -2.83 -25.32
C HIS A 36 -16.74 -2.76 -24.83
N LEU A 37 -16.04 -3.90 -24.69
CA LEU A 37 -14.64 -3.93 -24.28
C LEU A 37 -13.69 -4.05 -25.49
N PRO A 38 -12.52 -3.38 -25.47
CA PRO A 38 -11.44 -3.60 -26.43
C PRO A 38 -11.10 -5.11 -26.56
N PRO A 39 -10.77 -5.63 -27.76
CA PRO A 39 -10.56 -7.06 -28.00
C PRO A 39 -9.50 -7.74 -27.09
N ASN A 40 -8.55 -6.96 -26.58
CA ASN A 40 -7.50 -7.39 -25.66
C ASN A 40 -7.95 -7.48 -24.19
N TRP A 41 -9.19 -7.11 -23.84
CA TRP A 41 -9.71 -7.03 -22.47
C TRP A 41 -10.82 -8.04 -22.19
N ARG A 42 -11.03 -9.00 -23.09
CA ARG A 42 -11.97 -10.11 -22.87
C ARG A 42 -11.32 -11.15 -21.95
N PRO A 43 -11.90 -11.49 -20.79
CA PRO A 43 -11.30 -12.45 -19.87
C PRO A 43 -11.23 -13.85 -20.50
N LYS A 44 -10.05 -14.47 -20.46
CA LYS A 44 -9.89 -15.91 -20.71
C LYS A 44 -10.52 -16.66 -19.52
N THR A 45 -11.80 -16.94 -19.62
CA THR A 45 -12.59 -17.59 -18.56
C THR A 45 -12.42 -19.11 -18.59
N THR A 46 -11.20 -19.62 -18.34
CA THR A 46 -10.93 -20.92 -17.69
C THR A 46 -9.42 -21.12 -17.57
N ILE A 47 -8.91 -21.23 -16.35
CA ILE A 47 -7.56 -21.78 -16.11
C ILE A 47 -7.68 -23.30 -16.29
N SER A 48 -6.92 -23.87 -17.21
CA SER A 48 -6.90 -25.32 -17.42
C SER A 48 -6.17 -26.03 -16.27
N LEU A 49 -6.49 -27.30 -16.02
CA LEU A 49 -5.78 -28.12 -15.02
C LEU A 49 -4.26 -28.21 -15.28
N GLU A 50 -3.83 -27.99 -16.52
CA GLU A 50 -2.41 -27.93 -16.90
C GLU A 50 -1.75 -26.62 -16.45
N GLU A 51 -2.47 -25.50 -16.48
CA GLU A 51 -1.95 -24.20 -16.00
C GLU A 51 -1.85 -24.15 -14.46
N GLU A 52 -2.76 -24.80 -13.72
CA GLU A 52 -2.65 -24.99 -12.26
C GLU A 52 -1.40 -25.81 -11.89
N ALA A 53 -1.10 -26.88 -12.65
CA ALA A 53 0.06 -27.73 -12.40
C ALA A 53 1.39 -27.00 -12.67
N VAL A 54 1.43 -26.19 -13.73
CA VAL A 54 2.61 -25.37 -14.08
C VAL A 54 2.88 -24.31 -13.01
N LEU A 55 1.84 -23.68 -12.45
CA LEU A 55 1.99 -22.70 -11.36
C LEU A 55 2.48 -23.34 -10.06
N GLU A 56 2.02 -24.55 -9.72
CA GLU A 56 2.55 -25.30 -8.58
C GLU A 56 4.02 -25.71 -8.75
N GLU A 57 4.43 -26.07 -9.96
CA GLU A 57 5.80 -26.50 -10.25
C GLU A 57 6.78 -25.31 -10.23
N ILE A 58 6.37 -24.16 -10.76
CA ILE A 58 7.13 -22.89 -10.67
C ILE A 58 7.29 -22.43 -9.21
N ALA A 59 6.25 -22.60 -8.38
CA ALA A 59 6.31 -22.26 -6.96
C ALA A 59 7.28 -23.18 -6.18
N LYS A 60 7.29 -24.48 -6.48
CA LYS A 60 8.23 -25.46 -5.89
C LYS A 60 9.67 -25.22 -6.33
N ASP A 61 9.91 -24.90 -7.60
CA ASP A 61 11.25 -24.67 -8.13
C ASP A 61 11.88 -23.37 -7.59
N ARG A 62 11.07 -22.31 -7.42
CA ARG A 62 11.52 -21.06 -6.77
C ARG A 62 11.80 -21.23 -5.28
N ALA A 63 11.06 -22.08 -4.58
CA ALA A 63 11.33 -22.42 -3.18
C ALA A 63 12.66 -23.17 -3.01
N ASN A 64 12.99 -24.09 -3.93
CA ASN A 64 14.23 -24.87 -3.87
C ASN A 64 15.48 -24.06 -4.20
N ARG A 65 15.41 -23.09 -5.15
CA ARG A 65 16.54 -22.18 -5.45
C ARG A 65 16.92 -21.27 -4.26
N ARG A 66 15.99 -20.95 -3.37
CA ARG A 66 16.26 -20.20 -2.12
C ARG A 66 16.94 -21.04 -1.04
N ILE A 67 16.81 -22.37 -1.07
CA ILE A 67 17.46 -23.27 -0.11
C ILE A 67 18.92 -23.52 -0.49
N GLY A 68 19.21 -23.71 -1.78
CA GLY A 68 20.58 -23.95 -2.28
C GLY A 68 21.56 -22.77 -2.14
N GLN A 69 21.07 -21.56 -1.87
CA GLN A 69 21.90 -20.37 -1.67
C GLN A 69 22.43 -20.24 -0.22
N LYS A 70 22.00 -21.10 0.71
CA LYS A 70 22.41 -21.09 2.14
C LYS A 70 23.48 -22.11 2.52
N ASP A 71 23.80 -23.09 1.66
CA ASP A 71 24.77 -24.14 1.97
C ASP A 71 26.23 -23.76 1.64
N ASN A 72 26.51 -22.49 1.33
CA ASN A 72 27.86 -22.04 0.95
C ASN A 72 28.40 -20.93 1.85
N THR A 73 28.24 -21.07 3.18
CA THR A 73 29.04 -20.33 4.17
C THR A 73 29.21 -21.17 5.44
N ASP A 74 30.13 -22.14 5.41
CA ASP A 74 30.90 -22.55 6.60
C ASP A 74 31.96 -23.59 6.21
N ASN A 75 33.17 -23.13 5.92
CA ASN A 75 34.41 -23.82 6.31
C ASN A 75 35.63 -22.95 6.00
N THR A 76 36.13 -22.22 7.00
CA THR A 76 37.49 -21.70 7.00
C THR A 76 38.32 -22.40 8.06
N SER A 77 39.13 -23.36 7.63
CA SER A 77 40.36 -23.76 8.31
C SER A 77 41.53 -23.68 7.33
N ILE A 78 42.43 -22.74 7.60
CA ILE A 78 43.75 -22.45 7.01
C ILE A 78 44.56 -23.78 6.86
N PRO A 79 45.32 -24.04 5.75
CA PRO A 79 46.61 -23.36 5.56
C PRO A 79 47.17 -23.11 4.15
N SER A 80 47.94 -22.01 4.09
CA SER A 80 49.22 -21.77 3.41
C SER A 80 49.50 -22.27 1.97
N SER A 81 49.86 -21.26 1.15
CA SER A 81 51.05 -21.18 0.29
C SER A 81 51.01 -21.68 -1.16
N SER A 82 51.47 -20.75 -2.02
CA SER A 82 52.32 -20.91 -3.20
C SER A 82 51.68 -21.17 -4.59
N ASN A 83 51.85 -20.14 -5.42
CA ASN A 83 52.48 -20.12 -6.74
C ASN A 83 51.86 -20.85 -7.96
N THR A 84 51.81 -20.06 -9.04
CA THR A 84 52.08 -20.41 -10.47
C THR A 84 51.10 -21.38 -11.13
N SER A 85 50.79 -21.34 -12.43
CA SER A 85 50.99 -20.44 -13.56
C SER A 85 50.21 -21.05 -14.74
N THR A 86 50.02 -20.26 -15.80
CA THR A 86 49.97 -20.69 -17.23
C THR A 86 48.79 -21.51 -17.81
N ASN A 87 48.11 -20.82 -18.74
CA ASN A 87 47.91 -21.14 -20.17
C ASN A 87 46.92 -22.22 -20.66
N SER A 88 45.97 -21.71 -21.45
CA SER A 88 45.71 -22.01 -22.87
C SER A 88 44.75 -23.13 -23.29
N SER A 89 43.67 -22.68 -23.93
CA SER A 89 43.25 -22.95 -25.33
C SER A 89 42.42 -24.19 -25.70
N THR A 90 41.55 -23.95 -26.70
CA THR A 90 40.80 -24.85 -27.62
C THR A 90 39.53 -25.52 -27.10
N GLU A 91 38.52 -25.84 -27.91
CA GLU A 91 37.81 -25.25 -29.06
C GLU A 91 36.60 -26.19 -29.29
N THR A 92 35.43 -25.64 -29.62
CA THR A 92 34.30 -26.25 -30.36
C THR A 92 33.65 -27.59 -29.90
N ALA A 93 32.33 -27.57 -29.63
CA ALA A 93 31.31 -28.20 -30.49
C ALA A 93 29.88 -28.07 -29.91
N SER A 94 28.95 -27.93 -30.84
CA SER A 94 27.51 -27.63 -30.77
C SER A 94 26.61 -28.71 -30.16
N GLY A 95 25.51 -28.28 -29.52
CA GLY A 95 24.31 -29.07 -29.27
C GLY A 95 23.14 -28.19 -28.83
N SER A 96 22.18 -27.95 -29.73
CA SER A 96 20.97 -27.17 -29.52
C SER A 96 19.89 -27.93 -28.74
N MET A 97 19.20 -27.30 -27.78
CA MET A 97 17.76 -27.46 -27.53
C MET A 97 17.25 -26.51 -26.42
N GLY A 98 16.30 -25.64 -26.78
CA GLY A 98 15.18 -25.21 -25.91
C GLY A 98 15.39 -24.02 -24.97
N GLU A 99 15.23 -22.80 -25.50
CA GLU A 99 15.00 -21.58 -24.72
C GLU A 99 13.65 -21.63 -23.98
N TYR A 100 13.68 -21.51 -22.66
CA TYR A 100 12.62 -20.91 -21.83
C TYR A 100 13.30 -20.37 -20.56
N ALA A 101 13.83 -19.16 -20.67
CA ALA A 101 14.35 -18.40 -19.54
C ALA A 101 13.89 -16.95 -19.70
N GLY A 102 12.72 -16.63 -19.15
CA GLY A 102 12.30 -15.26 -18.91
C GLY A 102 13.12 -14.70 -17.75
N ASP A 103 14.18 -13.99 -18.11
CA ASP A 103 15.05 -13.21 -17.25
C ASP A 103 14.22 -12.09 -16.59
N VAL A 104 14.01 -12.17 -15.27
CA VAL A 104 13.43 -11.08 -14.48
C VAL A 104 14.60 -10.37 -13.82
N SER A 105 15.39 -9.72 -14.66
CA SER A 105 16.24 -8.60 -14.28
C SER A 105 15.60 -7.37 -14.89
N GLY A 106 15.20 -6.42 -14.05
CA GLY A 106 14.76 -5.09 -14.48
C GLY A 106 15.95 -4.33 -15.04
N GLY A 107 16.43 -4.75 -16.22
CA GLY A 107 17.18 -3.88 -17.11
C GLY A 107 16.21 -2.91 -17.77
N LEU A 108 16.67 -1.69 -18.03
CA LEU A 108 16.01 -0.72 -18.89
C LEU A 108 15.49 -1.43 -20.15
N VAL A 109 14.20 -1.73 -20.17
CA VAL A 109 13.52 -2.05 -21.43
C VAL A 109 13.50 -0.74 -22.18
N ASP A 110 14.17 -0.70 -23.33
CA ASP A 110 14.13 0.45 -24.23
C ASP A 110 12.66 0.89 -24.39
N GLU A 111 12.34 2.10 -23.95
CA GLU A 111 10.96 2.64 -23.94
C GLU A 111 10.35 2.65 -25.36
N ASP A 112 11.17 2.50 -26.40
CA ASP A 112 10.83 2.38 -27.81
C ASP A 112 10.20 1.02 -28.23
N GLU A 113 10.17 -0.02 -27.37
CA GLU A 113 9.56 -1.32 -27.72
C GLU A 113 8.02 -1.36 -27.56
N PHE A 114 7.42 -0.43 -26.82
CA PHE A 114 5.96 -0.44 -26.60
C PHE A 114 5.23 0.44 -27.63
N HIS A 115 4.57 -0.17 -28.62
CA HIS A 115 3.78 0.51 -29.65
C HIS A 115 2.36 0.93 -29.21
N ASP A 116 2.13 1.23 -27.93
CA ASP A 116 0.81 1.65 -27.43
C ASP A 116 0.59 3.17 -27.46
N GLY A 117 1.63 3.95 -27.74
CA GLY A 117 1.54 5.40 -27.89
C GLY A 117 1.13 6.14 -26.61
N LEU A 118 1.37 5.56 -25.42
CA LEU A 118 1.16 6.27 -24.16
C LEU A 118 2.23 7.35 -23.95
N PRO A 119 1.88 8.51 -23.38
CA PRO A 119 2.85 9.56 -23.09
C PRO A 119 3.93 9.09 -22.11
N THR A 120 5.19 9.41 -22.38
CA THR A 120 6.34 9.20 -21.48
C THR A 120 6.93 10.50 -20.95
N VAL A 121 6.58 11.63 -21.56
CA VAL A 121 7.04 12.97 -21.19
C VAL A 121 5.87 13.92 -20.98
N PHE A 122 6.04 14.87 -20.07
CA PHE A 122 5.06 15.94 -19.86
C PHE A 122 5.05 16.88 -21.06
N ASN A 123 3.86 17.16 -21.59
CA ASN A 123 3.63 18.21 -22.57
C ASN A 123 2.60 19.18 -22.00
N GLU A 124 3.04 20.39 -21.67
CA GLU A 124 2.20 21.43 -21.07
C GLU A 124 1.01 21.82 -21.96
N ALA A 125 1.15 21.70 -23.30
CA ALA A 125 0.06 21.93 -24.24
C ALA A 125 -1.05 20.85 -24.15
N LEU A 126 -0.74 19.69 -23.57
CA LEU A 126 -1.69 18.59 -23.34
C LEU A 126 -2.22 18.57 -21.90
N PHE A 127 -1.84 19.56 -21.06
CA PHE A 127 -2.27 19.57 -19.67
C PHE A 127 -3.78 19.91 -19.57
N PRO A 128 -4.64 18.98 -19.11
CA PRO A 128 -6.09 19.12 -19.23
C PRO A 128 -6.65 20.32 -18.45
N GLU A 129 -7.66 20.99 -19.01
CA GLU A 129 -8.32 22.12 -18.36
C GLU A 129 -8.94 21.71 -17.01
N SER A 130 -9.52 20.51 -16.91
CA SER A 130 -10.03 19.95 -15.65
C SER A 130 -8.94 19.85 -14.58
N SER A 131 -7.75 19.37 -14.96
CA SER A 131 -6.60 19.28 -14.06
C SER A 131 -6.11 20.67 -13.63
N GLN A 132 -6.10 21.64 -14.54
CA GLN A 132 -5.80 23.03 -14.21
C GLN A 132 -6.81 23.63 -13.23
N GLN A 133 -8.10 23.34 -13.39
CA GLN A 133 -9.15 23.79 -12.46
C GLN A 133 -8.98 23.18 -11.07
N ILE A 134 -8.64 21.89 -11.00
CA ILE A 134 -8.32 21.21 -9.73
C ILE A 134 -7.12 21.90 -9.06
N LEU A 135 -6.06 22.22 -9.80
CA LEU A 135 -4.93 22.98 -9.25
C LEU A 135 -5.39 24.35 -8.75
N LYS A 136 -6.13 25.12 -9.54
CA LYS A 136 -6.61 26.46 -9.16
C LYS A 136 -7.50 26.46 -7.91
N ALA A 137 -8.29 25.40 -7.71
CA ALA A 137 -9.16 25.27 -6.56
C ALA A 137 -8.40 24.93 -5.27
N ASN A 138 -7.33 24.12 -5.39
CA ASN A 138 -6.58 23.59 -4.25
C ASN A 138 -5.26 24.32 -3.98
N ILE A 139 -4.86 25.23 -4.88
CA ILE A 139 -3.61 25.98 -4.84
C ILE A 139 -3.91 27.42 -5.23
N GLU A 140 -3.48 28.38 -4.40
CA GLU A 140 -3.45 29.79 -4.83
C GLU A 140 -2.58 29.91 -6.09
N VAL A 141 -3.19 30.21 -7.24
CA VAL A 141 -2.59 30.21 -8.58
C VAL A 141 -1.23 30.93 -8.68
N LYS A 142 -1.01 31.98 -7.86
CA LYS A 142 0.26 32.69 -7.79
C LYS A 142 1.42 31.85 -7.25
N ALA A 143 1.17 30.95 -6.31
CA ALA A 143 2.17 30.03 -5.77
C ALA A 143 2.57 28.98 -6.82
N LEU A 144 1.62 28.53 -7.65
CA LEU A 144 1.85 27.63 -8.77
C LEU A 144 2.68 28.30 -9.88
N GLU A 145 2.33 29.52 -10.29
CA GLU A 145 3.08 30.25 -11.33
C GLU A 145 4.50 30.61 -10.90
N SER A 146 4.71 31.07 -9.65
CA SER A 146 6.06 31.36 -9.12
C SER A 146 6.90 30.07 -8.97
N TYR A 147 6.29 28.98 -8.50
CA TYR A 147 6.95 27.66 -8.44
C TYR A 147 7.33 27.10 -9.83
N MET A 148 6.45 27.28 -10.83
CA MET A 148 6.63 26.77 -12.19
C MET A 148 7.62 27.61 -13.02
N ASN A 149 7.78 28.90 -12.73
CA ASN A 149 8.48 29.83 -13.63
C ASN A 149 9.79 30.42 -13.10
N ASP A 150 10.10 30.33 -11.79
CA ASP A 150 11.19 31.13 -11.20
C ASP A 150 12.57 30.43 -11.07
N ASP A 151 12.72 29.12 -11.32
CA ASP A 151 14.03 28.41 -11.29
C ASP A 151 14.16 27.37 -12.43
N PRO A 152 15.11 27.51 -13.37
CA PRO A 152 15.35 26.48 -14.40
C PRO A 152 15.61 25.07 -13.86
N ARG A 153 16.12 24.94 -12.64
CA ARG A 153 16.29 23.65 -11.95
C ARG A 153 14.97 23.05 -11.49
N SER A 154 13.94 23.87 -11.20
CA SER A 154 12.61 23.36 -10.84
C SER A 154 11.87 22.82 -12.07
N ILE A 155 12.11 23.38 -13.25
CA ILE A 155 11.53 22.90 -14.52
C ILE A 155 12.09 21.52 -14.90
N ASP A 156 13.41 21.32 -14.84
CA ASP A 156 14.05 20.02 -15.12
C ASP A 156 13.67 18.95 -14.09
N ALA A 157 13.67 19.30 -12.80
CA ALA A 157 13.21 18.41 -11.74
C ALA A 157 11.75 17.98 -11.95
N ARG A 158 10.85 18.92 -12.26
CA ARG A 158 9.44 18.64 -12.59
C ARG A 158 9.32 17.70 -13.79
N ALA A 159 10.06 17.95 -14.87
CA ALA A 159 9.99 17.11 -16.06
C ALA A 159 10.40 15.67 -15.76
N LYS A 160 11.49 15.46 -15.01
CA LYS A 160 11.96 14.13 -14.57
C LYS A 160 10.94 13.44 -13.68
N SER A 161 10.36 14.20 -12.76
CA SER A 161 9.32 13.75 -11.85
C SER A 161 8.01 13.33 -12.53
N VAL A 162 7.55 14.10 -13.52
CA VAL A 162 6.38 13.71 -14.31
C VAL A 162 6.71 12.51 -15.19
N ALA A 163 7.89 12.47 -15.82
CA ALA A 163 8.33 11.28 -16.57
C ALA A 163 8.34 10.01 -15.70
N TYR A 164 8.84 10.11 -14.47
CA TYR A 164 8.76 9.02 -13.48
C TYR A 164 7.31 8.57 -13.24
N ILE A 165 6.39 9.49 -12.94
CA ILE A 165 4.96 9.17 -12.80
C ILE A 165 4.43 8.48 -14.05
N LEU A 166 4.68 9.03 -15.24
CA LEU A 166 4.12 8.52 -16.49
C LEU A 166 4.61 7.11 -16.78
N ARG A 167 5.88 6.82 -16.51
CA ARG A 167 6.43 5.46 -16.57
C ARG A 167 5.66 4.50 -15.66
N HIS A 168 5.42 4.89 -14.40
CA HIS A 168 4.65 4.05 -13.47
C HIS A 168 3.17 3.93 -13.85
N ALA A 169 2.56 5.00 -14.38
CA ALA A 169 1.19 4.99 -14.90
C ALA A 169 1.06 4.05 -16.11
N ASN A 170 2.04 4.06 -17.02
CA ASN A 170 2.11 3.18 -18.18
C ASN A 170 2.26 1.72 -17.74
N ASN A 171 3.16 1.44 -16.79
CA ASN A 171 3.34 0.10 -16.24
C ASN A 171 2.07 -0.40 -15.52
N ALA A 172 1.39 0.46 -14.77
CA ALA A 172 0.11 0.15 -14.12
C ALA A 172 -1.00 -0.13 -15.15
N TYR A 173 -1.10 0.67 -16.20
CA TYR A 173 -2.06 0.48 -17.28
C TYR A 173 -1.82 -0.82 -18.06
N ARG A 174 -0.56 -1.10 -18.40
CA ARG A 174 -0.13 -2.30 -19.14
C ARG A 174 -0.30 -3.59 -18.34
N ASN A 175 -0.41 -3.49 -17.02
CA ASN A 175 -0.67 -4.67 -16.20
C ASN A 175 -2.07 -5.22 -16.51
N ASP A 176 -2.12 -6.45 -16.98
CA ASP A 176 -3.32 -7.19 -17.35
C ASP A 176 -3.61 -8.38 -16.40
N SER A 177 -2.82 -8.55 -15.34
CA SER A 177 -3.06 -9.58 -14.32
C SER A 177 -4.40 -9.32 -13.62
N VAL A 178 -5.13 -10.37 -13.25
CA VAL A 178 -6.42 -10.24 -12.53
C VAL A 178 -6.15 -9.83 -11.08
N TYR A 179 -6.82 -8.77 -10.60
CA TYR A 179 -6.72 -8.34 -9.20
C TYR A 179 -7.96 -8.82 -8.46
N SER A 180 -7.85 -9.91 -7.71
CA SER A 180 -8.98 -10.44 -6.97
C SER A 180 -8.55 -11.27 -5.76
N VAL A 181 -9.36 -11.21 -4.70
CA VAL A 181 -9.26 -12.09 -3.55
C VAL A 181 -9.64 -13.54 -3.88
N VAL A 182 -10.27 -13.82 -5.02
CA VAL A 182 -10.68 -15.21 -5.35
C VAL A 182 -9.48 -16.07 -5.79
N ILE A 183 -8.33 -15.46 -6.05
CA ILE A 183 -7.10 -16.11 -6.49
C ILE A 183 -6.32 -16.60 -5.27
N LYS A 184 -6.83 -17.66 -4.63
CA LYS A 184 -6.19 -18.30 -3.49
C LYS A 184 -6.17 -19.82 -3.64
N PRO A 185 -5.06 -20.49 -3.27
CA PRO A 185 -5.00 -21.94 -3.35
C PRO A 185 -5.99 -22.55 -2.38
N LYS A 186 -6.62 -23.67 -2.77
CA LYS A 186 -7.60 -24.39 -1.92
C LYS A 186 -7.04 -24.75 -0.55
N SER A 187 -5.73 -25.00 -0.47
CA SER A 187 -5.00 -25.30 0.77
C SER A 187 -4.84 -24.11 1.73
N LYS A 188 -5.23 -22.90 1.30
CA LYS A 188 -5.17 -21.66 2.09
C LYS A 188 -6.49 -20.91 2.13
N MET A 189 -7.61 -21.60 1.93
CA MET A 189 -8.94 -21.00 2.09
C MET A 189 -9.11 -20.45 3.51
N PRO A 190 -9.78 -19.29 3.68
CA PRO A 190 -10.12 -18.78 4.99
C PRO A 190 -11.05 -19.76 5.74
N PRO A 191 -11.08 -19.71 7.07
CA PRO A 191 -11.97 -20.54 7.90
C PRO A 191 -13.46 -20.49 7.53
N SER A 192 -13.95 -19.43 6.89
CA SER A 192 -15.34 -19.35 6.39
C SER A 192 -15.62 -20.30 5.22
N GLY A 193 -14.59 -20.74 4.50
CA GLY A 193 -14.72 -21.41 3.21
C GLY A 193 -15.16 -20.50 2.06
N ASN A 194 -15.36 -19.20 2.29
CA ASN A 194 -15.75 -18.24 1.25
C ASN A 194 -14.51 -17.64 0.58
N VAL A 195 -14.39 -17.83 -0.73
CA VAL A 195 -13.22 -17.35 -1.49
C VAL A 195 -13.17 -15.82 -1.60
N HIS A 196 -14.31 -15.14 -1.46
CA HIS A 196 -14.42 -13.67 -1.47
C HIS A 196 -13.96 -13.02 -0.17
N ASP A 197 -13.66 -13.79 0.88
CA ASP A 197 -13.13 -13.23 2.12
C ASP A 197 -11.64 -12.92 1.98
N TYR A 198 -11.28 -11.65 2.16
CA TYR A 198 -9.88 -11.20 2.18
C TYR A 198 -9.09 -11.96 3.24
N THR A 199 -7.95 -12.50 2.84
CA THR A 199 -7.05 -13.26 3.70
C THR A 199 -5.61 -12.80 3.52
N SER A 200 -4.93 -12.46 4.61
CA SER A 200 -3.48 -12.27 4.62
C SER A 200 -2.88 -13.07 5.77
N LEU A 201 -1.68 -13.64 5.59
CA LEU A 201 -1.09 -14.48 6.63
C LEU A 201 -0.17 -13.68 7.56
N ALA A 202 -0.11 -14.12 8.82
CA ALA A 202 0.77 -13.56 9.82
C ALA A 202 2.26 -13.79 9.48
N ARG A 203 2.99 -12.70 9.17
CA ARG A 203 4.39 -12.70 8.70
C ARG A 203 5.37 -13.65 9.43
N TYR A 204 5.27 -13.78 10.75
CA TYR A 204 6.25 -14.53 11.58
C TYR A 204 5.73 -15.86 12.11
N PHE A 205 4.70 -16.43 11.50
CA PHE A 205 4.09 -17.67 11.96
C PHE A 205 4.38 -18.78 10.95
N TRP A 206 4.91 -19.91 11.43
CA TRP A 206 5.35 -21.06 10.64
C TRP A 206 4.58 -22.31 11.03
N LYS A 207 4.60 -23.33 10.18
CA LYS A 207 4.04 -24.65 10.49
C LYS A 207 4.54 -25.15 11.85
N ASN A 208 3.62 -25.65 12.66
CA ASN A 208 3.91 -26.16 13.98
C ASN A 208 4.55 -27.57 13.89
N PRO A 209 5.83 -27.74 14.27
CA PRO A 209 6.48 -29.05 14.23
C PRO A 209 5.90 -30.05 15.24
N ASP A 210 5.15 -29.59 16.24
CA ASP A 210 4.58 -30.41 17.31
C ASP A 210 3.21 -31.02 16.96
N THR A 211 2.73 -30.81 15.73
CA THR A 211 1.41 -31.26 15.25
C THR A 211 1.53 -31.94 13.89
N GLU A 212 0.71 -32.96 13.65
CA GLU A 212 0.78 -33.78 12.42
C GLU A 212 0.47 -32.98 11.15
N ASP A 213 -0.46 -32.05 11.21
CA ASP A 213 -0.88 -31.18 10.09
C ASP A 213 -0.13 -29.85 10.03
N GLY A 214 0.73 -29.57 11.02
CA GLY A 214 1.46 -28.32 11.12
C GLY A 214 0.63 -27.12 11.60
N LEU A 215 -0.57 -27.34 12.17
CA LEU A 215 -1.50 -26.29 12.56
C LEU A 215 -1.80 -26.28 14.08
N PRO A 216 -2.23 -25.14 14.65
CA PRO A 216 -2.12 -23.81 14.06
C PRO A 216 -0.65 -23.40 13.94
N TYR A 217 -0.33 -22.50 13.01
CA TYR A 217 1.04 -22.00 12.88
C TYR A 217 1.52 -21.38 14.19
N VAL A 218 2.82 -21.51 14.49
CA VAL A 218 3.47 -21.03 15.71
C VAL A 218 4.45 -19.89 15.40
N ARG A 219 4.62 -18.99 16.36
CA ARG A 219 5.43 -17.76 16.17
C ARG A 219 6.93 -18.06 16.21
N HIS A 220 7.64 -17.64 15.16
CA HIS A 220 9.10 -17.54 15.12
C HIS A 220 9.47 -16.08 14.86
N ASP A 221 9.65 -15.32 15.93
CA ASP A 221 9.85 -13.88 15.84
C ASP A 221 11.09 -13.50 15.00
N GLY A 222 10.96 -12.44 14.20
CA GLY A 222 12.02 -11.96 13.31
C GLY A 222 12.35 -12.89 12.12
N LYS A 223 11.60 -13.98 11.91
CA LYS A 223 11.79 -14.91 10.78
C LYS A 223 10.56 -14.87 9.86
N PRO A 224 10.58 -14.09 8.77
CA PRO A 224 9.46 -14.03 7.81
C PRO A 224 9.18 -15.39 7.18
N ASN A 225 7.92 -15.84 7.23
CA ASN A 225 7.47 -17.06 6.57
C ASN A 225 7.04 -16.74 5.12
N PRO A 226 7.70 -17.34 4.09
CA PRO A 226 7.31 -17.14 2.69
C PRO A 226 5.93 -17.69 2.34
N ASP A 227 5.31 -18.53 3.19
CA ASP A 227 3.91 -18.94 2.98
C ASP A 227 2.96 -17.75 2.90
N MET A 228 3.31 -16.60 3.45
CA MET A 228 2.51 -15.37 3.28
C MET A 228 2.32 -15.01 1.81
N ASP A 229 3.25 -15.39 0.93
CA ASP A 229 3.17 -15.21 -0.52
C ASP A 229 2.39 -16.34 -1.23
N SER A 230 1.77 -17.25 -0.49
CA SER A 230 0.79 -18.21 -1.05
C SER A 230 -0.63 -17.66 -1.10
N VAL A 231 -0.90 -16.55 -0.39
CA VAL A 231 -2.18 -15.83 -0.43
C VAL A 231 -1.90 -14.39 -0.83
N TRP A 232 -2.34 -14.02 -2.03
CA TRP A 232 -1.89 -12.78 -2.67
C TRP A 232 -2.76 -11.57 -2.32
N ASP A 233 -3.87 -11.74 -1.60
CA ASP A 233 -4.83 -10.68 -1.31
C ASP A 233 -4.14 -9.42 -0.76
N TYR A 234 -3.17 -9.58 0.17
CA TYR A 234 -2.38 -8.44 0.71
C TYR A 234 -1.61 -7.68 -0.37
N ARG A 235 -0.92 -8.39 -1.27
CA ARG A 235 -0.14 -7.77 -2.33
C ARG A 235 -1.06 -7.14 -3.38
N LEU A 236 -2.15 -7.83 -3.73
CA LEU A 236 -3.09 -7.38 -4.76
C LEU A 236 -3.93 -6.18 -4.31
N LEU A 237 -4.42 -6.15 -3.06
CA LEU A 237 -5.18 -5.01 -2.50
C LEU A 237 -4.36 -3.71 -2.61
N ARG A 238 -3.11 -3.78 -2.17
CA ARG A 238 -2.18 -2.64 -2.21
C ARG A 238 -1.82 -2.26 -3.64
N LYS A 239 -1.71 -3.25 -4.53
CA LYS A 239 -1.48 -3.03 -5.95
C LYS A 239 -2.67 -2.35 -6.63
N VAL A 240 -3.91 -2.67 -6.29
CA VAL A 240 -5.11 -1.93 -6.75
C VAL A 240 -4.98 -0.45 -6.39
N PHE A 241 -4.69 -0.13 -5.13
CA PHE A 241 -4.58 1.25 -4.67
C PHE A 241 -3.46 2.02 -5.37
N ARG A 242 -2.26 1.42 -5.42
CA ARG A 242 -1.09 2.01 -6.04
C ARG A 242 -1.26 2.21 -7.55
N ASP A 243 -1.78 1.21 -8.25
CA ASP A 243 -1.94 1.29 -9.70
C ASP A 243 -3.05 2.30 -10.06
N CYS A 244 -4.12 2.39 -9.27
CA CYS A 244 -5.12 3.46 -9.42
C CYS A 244 -4.49 4.85 -9.23
N TYR A 245 -3.66 5.02 -8.19
CA TYR A 245 -2.93 6.26 -7.93
C TYR A 245 -2.07 6.67 -9.13
N TYR A 246 -1.18 5.78 -9.60
CA TYR A 246 -0.30 6.13 -10.72
C TYR A 246 -1.07 6.43 -12.01
N MET A 247 -2.09 5.63 -12.35
CA MET A 247 -2.92 5.89 -13.52
C MET A 247 -3.69 7.21 -13.39
N ALA A 248 -4.18 7.56 -12.21
CA ALA A 248 -4.89 8.82 -12.02
C ALA A 248 -3.98 10.02 -12.23
N HIS A 249 -2.73 9.93 -11.77
CA HIS A 249 -1.71 10.92 -12.08
C HIS A 249 -1.37 10.97 -13.57
N GLY A 250 -1.29 9.81 -14.24
CA GLY A 250 -1.16 9.74 -15.70
C GLY A 250 -2.27 10.52 -16.40
N TYR A 251 -3.52 10.27 -16.01
CA TYR A 251 -4.70 11.00 -16.50
C TYR A 251 -4.59 12.50 -16.21
N PHE A 252 -4.25 12.87 -14.97
CA PHE A 252 -4.17 14.25 -14.54
C PHE A 252 -3.16 15.07 -15.36
N TRP A 253 -1.98 14.52 -15.64
CA TRP A 253 -0.93 15.24 -16.37
C TRP A 253 -1.13 15.27 -17.89
N THR A 254 -1.86 14.32 -18.46
CA THR A 254 -1.90 14.11 -19.92
C THR A 254 -3.28 14.16 -20.55
N GLY A 255 -4.34 13.98 -19.76
CA GLY A 255 -5.71 13.82 -20.24
C GLY A 255 -5.99 12.50 -20.95
N GLU A 256 -5.05 11.56 -20.96
CA GLU A 256 -5.18 10.28 -21.67
C GLU A 256 -6.32 9.43 -21.05
N PRO A 257 -7.45 9.25 -21.75
CA PRO A 257 -8.65 8.60 -21.19
C PRO A 257 -8.43 7.14 -20.80
N ARG A 258 -7.50 6.43 -21.45
CA ARG A 258 -7.20 5.01 -21.18
C ARG A 258 -6.82 4.74 -19.71
N TYR A 259 -6.19 5.70 -19.04
CA TYR A 259 -5.89 5.56 -17.61
C TYR A 259 -7.17 5.56 -16.77
N ALA A 260 -8.10 6.48 -17.02
CA ALA A 260 -9.36 6.57 -16.29
C ALA A 260 -10.23 5.32 -16.51
N GLU A 261 -10.30 4.82 -17.75
CA GLU A 261 -10.97 3.57 -18.09
C GLU A 261 -10.42 2.37 -17.30
N LYS A 262 -9.08 2.27 -17.23
CA LYS A 262 -8.42 1.18 -16.49
C LYS A 262 -8.60 1.29 -14.98
N ILE A 263 -8.65 2.49 -14.40
CA ILE A 263 -8.98 2.70 -12.98
C ILE A 263 -10.38 2.16 -12.69
N VAL A 264 -11.39 2.56 -13.48
CA VAL A 264 -12.77 2.08 -13.32
C VAL A 264 -12.84 0.56 -13.40
N TYR A 265 -12.15 -0.05 -14.38
CA TYR A 265 -12.02 -1.50 -14.47
C TYR A 265 -11.44 -2.14 -13.20
N ARG A 266 -10.31 -1.63 -12.68
CA ARG A 266 -9.64 -2.20 -11.49
C ARG A 266 -10.47 -2.07 -10.22
N VAL A 267 -11.19 -0.96 -10.06
CA VAL A 267 -12.08 -0.75 -8.90
C VAL A 267 -13.25 -1.73 -8.96
N LYS A 268 -13.87 -1.92 -10.13
CA LYS A 268 -14.95 -2.91 -10.31
C LYS A 268 -14.45 -4.33 -10.05
N GLU A 269 -13.32 -4.69 -10.64
CA GLU A 269 -12.73 -6.03 -10.52
C GLU A 269 -12.48 -6.41 -9.05
N TRP A 270 -11.96 -5.49 -8.24
CA TRP A 270 -11.68 -5.78 -6.83
C TRP A 270 -12.91 -5.70 -5.91
N PHE A 271 -13.83 -4.75 -6.13
CA PHE A 271 -14.87 -4.43 -5.14
C PHE A 271 -16.29 -4.83 -5.52
N LEU A 272 -16.62 -4.93 -6.81
CA LEU A 272 -18.01 -4.93 -7.26
C LEU A 272 -18.38 -6.11 -8.17
N ASP A 273 -17.45 -6.57 -9.01
CA ASP A 273 -17.72 -7.64 -9.98
C ASP A 273 -17.95 -8.97 -9.25
N GLU A 274 -19.12 -9.59 -9.48
CA GLU A 274 -19.58 -10.78 -8.75
C GLU A 274 -18.57 -11.94 -8.77
N ALA A 275 -17.81 -12.09 -9.86
CA ALA A 275 -16.83 -13.16 -10.01
C ALA A 275 -15.55 -12.94 -9.19
N THR A 276 -15.26 -11.70 -8.76
CA THR A 276 -13.93 -11.32 -8.26
C THR A 276 -13.95 -10.47 -6.98
N TYR A 277 -15.11 -9.96 -6.57
CA TYR A 277 -15.20 -8.96 -5.50
C TYR A 277 -14.66 -9.46 -4.15
N MET A 278 -14.18 -8.52 -3.35
CA MET A 278 -13.84 -8.72 -1.95
C MET A 278 -15.06 -8.47 -1.06
N ASN A 279 -15.35 -9.34 -0.08
CA ASN A 279 -16.36 -9.03 0.94
C ASN A 279 -15.92 -7.83 1.80
N PRO A 280 -16.84 -6.97 2.29
CA PRO A 280 -16.52 -5.72 2.99
C PRO A 280 -16.06 -5.93 4.45
N ASN A 281 -15.00 -6.71 4.66
CA ASN A 281 -14.39 -6.95 5.96
C ASN A 281 -12.94 -7.46 5.83
N LEU A 282 -12.17 -7.36 6.92
CA LEU A 282 -10.82 -7.93 7.04
C LEU A 282 -10.77 -8.99 8.14
N LYS A 283 -11.83 -9.80 8.28
CA LYS A 283 -11.96 -10.80 9.36
C LYS A 283 -10.79 -11.79 9.40
N TYR A 284 -10.16 -12.06 8.26
CA TYR A 284 -9.01 -12.96 8.13
C TYR A 284 -7.71 -12.23 7.76
N GLY A 285 -7.63 -10.93 8.04
CA GLY A 285 -6.40 -10.15 7.93
C GLY A 285 -5.36 -10.61 8.97
N SER A 286 -4.12 -10.80 8.53
CA SER A 286 -2.99 -11.28 9.33
C SER A 286 -3.30 -12.56 10.11
N LEU A 287 -4.01 -13.50 9.47
CA LEU A 287 -4.39 -14.80 9.99
C LEU A 287 -3.17 -15.64 10.38
N ILE A 288 -3.20 -16.17 11.61
CA ILE A 288 -2.33 -17.29 11.98
C ILE A 288 -2.98 -18.53 11.37
N PHE A 289 -2.36 -19.12 10.35
CA PHE A 289 -3.02 -20.19 9.62
C PHE A 289 -3.36 -21.37 10.54
N GLY A 290 -4.60 -21.86 10.49
CA GLY A 290 -5.15 -22.83 11.45
C GLY A 290 -5.93 -22.24 12.64
N THR A 291 -6.08 -20.91 12.74
CA THR A 291 -6.98 -20.26 13.71
C THR A 291 -8.32 -19.84 13.10
N GLU A 292 -9.32 -19.58 13.94
CA GLU A 292 -10.70 -19.28 13.49
C GLU A 292 -10.87 -17.86 12.90
N MET A 293 -9.96 -16.94 13.23
CA MET A 293 -10.03 -15.53 12.84
C MET A 293 -8.65 -14.89 12.73
N GLY A 294 -8.62 -13.75 12.03
CA GLY A 294 -7.45 -12.89 11.87
C GLY A 294 -7.04 -12.17 13.16
N ARG A 295 -6.16 -11.18 13.02
CA ARG A 295 -5.60 -10.41 14.14
C ARG A 295 -5.84 -8.91 13.95
N PRO A 296 -5.85 -8.12 15.04
CA PRO A 296 -6.02 -6.66 14.96
C PRO A 296 -5.11 -6.01 13.91
N VAL A 297 -3.82 -6.39 13.89
CA VAL A 297 -2.81 -5.86 12.97
C VAL A 297 -3.11 -6.06 11.48
N GLY A 298 -4.02 -6.97 11.12
CA GLY A 298 -4.45 -7.18 9.74
C GLY A 298 -5.43 -6.11 9.24
N VAL A 299 -6.05 -5.35 10.14
CA VAL A 299 -6.88 -4.18 9.77
C VAL A 299 -6.02 -3.07 9.16
N LEU A 300 -4.72 -3.04 9.47
CA LEU A 300 -3.78 -2.14 8.84
C LEU A 300 -3.65 -2.38 7.33
N ASP A 301 -3.95 -3.56 6.79
CA ASP A 301 -3.74 -3.87 5.37
C ASP A 301 -4.46 -2.89 4.40
N MET A 302 -5.56 -2.27 4.87
CA MET A 302 -6.37 -1.28 4.15
C MET A 302 -5.85 0.17 4.26
N PHE A 303 -4.76 0.44 4.97
CA PHE A 303 -4.37 1.81 5.33
C PHE A 303 -4.16 2.78 4.15
N LYS A 304 -3.92 2.23 2.96
CA LYS A 304 -3.69 2.98 1.71
C LYS A 304 -4.93 3.27 0.87
N VAL A 305 -6.11 2.92 1.35
CA VAL A 305 -7.36 3.09 0.58
C VAL A 305 -7.58 4.55 0.12
N PHE A 306 -7.04 5.53 0.85
CA PHE A 306 -7.09 6.95 0.47
C PHE A 306 -6.57 7.20 -0.96
N ALA A 307 -5.52 6.49 -1.39
CA ALA A 307 -4.91 6.68 -2.71
C ALA A 307 -5.87 6.29 -3.85
N MET A 308 -6.73 5.30 -3.63
CA MET A 308 -7.78 4.93 -4.59
C MET A 308 -8.90 5.97 -4.60
N PHE A 309 -9.29 6.47 -3.43
CA PHE A 309 -10.31 7.50 -3.38
C PHE A 309 -9.82 8.80 -4.06
N ASP A 310 -8.56 9.19 -3.84
CA ASP A 310 -7.92 10.32 -4.54
C ASP A 310 -7.92 10.09 -6.05
N ALA A 311 -7.56 8.88 -6.49
CA ALA A 311 -7.61 8.51 -7.89
C ALA A 311 -9.03 8.67 -8.49
N LEU A 312 -10.07 8.21 -7.79
CA LEU A 312 -11.46 8.38 -8.21
C LEU A 312 -11.87 9.85 -8.30
N LYS A 313 -11.40 10.69 -7.37
CA LYS A 313 -11.65 12.14 -7.41
C LYS A 313 -10.98 12.81 -8.60
N MET A 314 -9.74 12.44 -8.92
CA MET A 314 -9.00 12.99 -10.05
C MET A 314 -9.67 12.68 -11.39
N ILE A 315 -10.35 11.54 -11.51
CA ILE A 315 -11.05 11.12 -12.73
C ILE A 315 -12.56 11.38 -12.71
N GLU A 316 -13.11 12.05 -11.68
CA GLU A 316 -14.55 12.23 -11.47
C GLU A 316 -15.28 12.82 -12.69
N GLY A 317 -14.63 13.76 -13.40
CA GLY A 317 -15.18 14.40 -14.61
C GLY A 317 -14.96 13.63 -15.92
N SER A 318 -14.31 12.45 -15.89
CA SER A 318 -13.96 11.69 -17.09
C SER A 318 -15.16 10.99 -17.74
N ALA A 319 -15.04 10.69 -19.04
CA ALA A 319 -16.03 9.89 -19.75
C ALA A 319 -16.17 8.46 -19.17
N ALA A 320 -15.09 7.91 -18.60
CA ALA A 320 -15.10 6.60 -17.95
C ALA A 320 -16.04 6.55 -16.74
N ILE A 321 -16.02 7.58 -15.88
CA ILE A 321 -16.96 7.69 -14.75
C ILE A 321 -18.40 7.91 -15.26
N GLN A 322 -18.60 8.75 -16.28
CA GLN A 322 -19.93 9.01 -16.84
C GLN A 322 -20.57 7.75 -17.46
N ALA A 323 -19.75 6.86 -18.04
CA ALA A 323 -20.21 5.60 -18.61
C ALA A 323 -20.66 4.58 -17.54
N GLU A 324 -20.23 4.75 -16.29
CA GLU A 324 -20.49 3.83 -15.17
C GLU A 324 -21.16 4.56 -13.99
N PRO A 325 -22.40 5.08 -14.15
CA PRO A 325 -23.04 5.95 -13.17
C PRO A 325 -23.34 5.27 -11.82
N GLN A 326 -23.28 3.94 -11.74
CA GLN A 326 -23.45 3.17 -10.50
C GLN A 326 -22.15 2.89 -9.76
N LEU A 327 -20.97 3.13 -10.36
CA LEU A 327 -19.68 2.82 -9.75
C LEU A 327 -19.53 3.42 -8.35
N ILE A 328 -19.72 4.74 -8.23
CA ILE A 328 -19.57 5.45 -6.96
C ILE A 328 -20.66 5.04 -5.95
N PRO A 329 -21.98 5.05 -6.30
CA PRO A 329 -23.01 4.55 -5.39
C PRO A 329 -22.78 3.13 -4.87
N ASP A 330 -22.30 2.22 -5.71
CA ASP A 330 -22.09 0.83 -5.35
C ASP A 330 -20.87 0.68 -4.44
N LEU A 331 -19.80 1.40 -4.75
CA LEU A 331 -18.60 1.46 -3.91
C LEU A 331 -18.90 2.09 -2.54
N GLN A 332 -19.72 3.15 -2.49
CA GLN A 332 -20.17 3.75 -1.23
C GLN A 332 -20.99 2.77 -0.39
N ARG A 333 -21.83 1.91 -1.01
CA ARG A 333 -22.53 0.84 -0.27
C ARG A 333 -21.54 -0.17 0.30
N TRP A 334 -20.53 -0.59 -0.48
CA TRP A 334 -19.48 -1.48 -0.01
C TRP A 334 -18.73 -0.91 1.20
N PHE A 335 -18.29 0.36 1.12
CA PHE A 335 -17.57 1.00 2.22
C PHE A 335 -18.45 1.35 3.42
N THR A 336 -19.76 1.56 3.23
CA THR A 336 -20.71 1.65 4.34
C THR A 336 -20.75 0.34 5.11
N SER A 337 -20.87 -0.81 4.43
CA SER A 337 -20.82 -2.12 5.08
C SER A 337 -19.46 -2.42 5.73
N TYR A 338 -18.36 -1.94 5.13
CA TYR A 338 -17.03 -2.06 5.73
C TYR A 338 -16.91 -1.25 7.03
N LEU A 339 -17.47 -0.03 7.08
CA LEU A 339 -17.50 0.76 8.32
C LEU A 339 -18.40 0.10 9.38
N GLU A 340 -19.56 -0.45 9.00
CA GLU A 340 -20.38 -1.22 9.94
C GLU A 340 -19.61 -2.39 10.56
N TRP A 341 -18.80 -3.10 9.75
CA TRP A 341 -17.92 -4.15 10.26
C TRP A 341 -16.78 -3.60 11.14
N ILE A 342 -16.09 -2.54 10.71
CA ILE A 342 -14.92 -2.01 11.41
C ILE A 342 -15.30 -1.44 12.79
N ASP A 343 -16.52 -0.92 12.94
CA ASP A 343 -17.05 -0.40 14.21
C ASP A 343 -17.51 -1.50 15.17
N ALA A 344 -17.99 -2.64 14.64
CA ALA A 344 -18.49 -3.75 15.44
C ALA A 344 -17.42 -4.81 15.78
N SER A 345 -16.36 -4.91 14.98
CA SER A 345 -15.35 -5.96 15.05
C SER A 345 -14.41 -5.80 16.26
N PRO A 346 -14.28 -6.81 17.14
CA PRO A 346 -13.34 -6.76 18.26
C PRO A 346 -11.87 -6.55 17.84
N GLU A 347 -11.46 -7.11 16.70
CA GLU A 347 -10.10 -6.95 16.16
C GLU A 347 -9.87 -5.51 15.68
N ALA A 348 -10.86 -4.94 14.99
CA ALA A 348 -10.80 -3.57 14.52
C ALA A 348 -10.84 -2.54 15.65
N ILE A 349 -11.64 -2.79 16.70
CA ILE A 349 -11.65 -1.95 17.91
C ILE A 349 -10.28 -1.99 18.60
N GLN A 350 -9.62 -3.14 18.66
CA GLN A 350 -8.26 -3.24 19.19
C GLN A 350 -7.27 -2.44 18.35
N GLU A 351 -7.34 -2.53 17.03
CA GLU A 351 -6.49 -1.78 16.12
C GLU A 351 -6.70 -0.26 16.24
N ARG A 352 -7.96 0.19 16.29
CA ARG A 352 -8.35 1.58 16.57
C ARG A 352 -7.74 2.09 17.87
N ASN A 353 -7.64 1.23 18.87
CA ASN A 353 -7.12 1.57 20.19
C ASN A 353 -5.60 1.39 20.34
N ALA A 354 -4.90 0.98 19.29
CA ALA A 354 -3.45 0.92 19.28
C ALA A 354 -2.84 2.32 19.52
N ARG A 355 -1.70 2.34 20.23
CA ARG A 355 -1.01 3.57 20.67
C ARG A 355 0.21 3.92 19.83
N ASN A 356 0.43 3.18 18.76
CA ASN A 356 1.56 3.29 17.85
C ASN A 356 1.02 3.56 16.43
N ASN A 357 1.86 3.40 15.42
CA ASN A 357 1.55 3.54 14.00
C ASN A 357 0.24 2.86 13.56
N HIS A 358 -0.13 1.72 14.15
CA HIS A 358 -1.39 1.05 13.82
C HIS A 358 -2.61 1.95 14.11
N GLY A 359 -2.62 2.62 15.26
CA GLY A 359 -3.71 3.54 15.61
C GLY A 359 -3.73 4.77 14.71
N THR A 360 -2.55 5.28 14.36
CA THR A 360 -2.39 6.41 13.43
C THR A 360 -2.97 6.09 12.06
N TYR A 361 -2.54 4.99 11.44
CA TYR A 361 -3.02 4.57 10.13
C TYR A 361 -4.46 4.04 10.13
N PHE A 362 -4.94 3.51 11.26
CA PHE A 362 -6.37 3.26 11.45
C PHE A 362 -7.16 4.57 11.31
N THR A 363 -6.72 5.64 11.99
CA THR A 363 -7.41 6.93 11.93
C THR A 363 -7.40 7.51 10.51
N VAL A 364 -6.26 7.41 9.80
CA VAL A 364 -6.16 7.84 8.39
C VAL A 364 -7.16 7.09 7.51
N GLN A 365 -7.17 5.74 7.53
CA GLN A 365 -8.10 5.00 6.68
C GLN A 365 -9.56 5.34 7.01
N TYR A 366 -9.87 5.51 8.29
CA TYR A 366 -11.23 5.73 8.74
C TYR A 366 -11.75 7.10 8.30
N ILE A 367 -10.96 8.16 8.45
CA ILE A 367 -11.30 9.50 7.95
C ILE A 367 -11.46 9.49 6.43
N SER A 368 -10.53 8.84 5.71
CA SER A 368 -10.59 8.75 4.24
C SER A 368 -11.88 8.10 3.73
N ILE A 369 -12.33 7.04 4.42
CA ILE A 369 -13.58 6.37 4.08
C ILE A 369 -14.79 7.26 4.41
N LEU A 370 -14.79 7.94 5.56
CA LEU A 370 -15.86 8.88 5.91
C LEU A 370 -15.97 10.03 4.89
N GLU A 371 -14.84 10.59 4.46
CA GLU A 371 -14.78 11.62 3.41
C GLU A 371 -15.36 11.09 2.09
N PHE A 372 -14.98 9.89 1.66
CA PHE A 372 -15.55 9.26 0.46
C PHE A 372 -17.07 9.02 0.55
N LEU A 373 -17.58 8.74 1.75
CA LEU A 373 -19.01 8.58 2.02
C LEU A 373 -19.74 9.92 2.23
N GLY A 374 -19.04 11.06 2.24
CA GLY A 374 -19.63 12.37 2.54
C GLY A 374 -20.07 12.54 4.00
N ARG A 375 -19.47 11.80 4.94
CA ARG A 375 -19.77 11.82 6.39
C ARG A 375 -18.84 12.81 7.12
N ASP A 376 -18.82 14.06 6.65
CA ASP A 376 -17.88 15.10 7.08
C ASP A 376 -17.92 15.39 8.59
N GLU A 377 -19.10 15.36 9.23
CA GLU A 377 -19.23 15.59 10.68
C GLU A 377 -18.50 14.51 11.51
N GLU A 378 -18.57 13.26 11.07
CA GLU A 378 -17.89 12.15 11.73
C GLU A 378 -16.38 12.17 11.46
N ALA A 379 -15.98 12.60 10.26
CA ALA A 379 -14.58 12.79 9.91
C ALA A 379 -13.94 13.88 10.79
N THR A 380 -14.66 15.01 10.97
CA THR A 380 -14.27 16.09 11.88
C THR A 380 -14.14 15.59 13.32
N ALA A 381 -15.11 14.82 13.81
CA ALA A 381 -15.05 14.27 15.17
C ALA A 381 -13.85 13.32 15.38
N MET A 382 -13.53 12.51 14.37
CA MET A 382 -12.37 11.61 14.41
C MET A 382 -11.03 12.39 14.34
N ALA A 383 -10.98 13.47 13.56
CA ALA A 383 -9.83 14.38 13.51
C ALA A 383 -9.62 15.09 14.86
N GLU A 384 -10.68 15.54 15.54
CA GLU A 384 -10.60 16.11 16.88
C GLU A 384 -10.12 15.09 17.93
N ASP A 385 -10.62 13.84 17.90
CA ASP A 385 -10.14 12.74 18.77
C ASP A 385 -8.65 12.46 18.54
N ALA A 386 -8.15 12.67 17.32
CA ALA A 386 -6.76 12.43 16.97
C ALA A 386 -5.76 13.39 17.66
N LYS A 387 -6.19 14.58 18.10
CA LYS A 387 -5.34 15.51 18.86
C LYS A 387 -4.70 14.78 20.05
N GLU A 388 -5.52 14.23 20.94
CA GLU A 388 -5.03 13.59 22.15
C GLU A 388 -4.56 12.15 21.90
N ARG A 389 -5.28 11.38 21.07
CA ARG A 389 -5.01 9.94 20.90
C ARG A 389 -3.90 9.60 19.91
N ARG A 390 -3.48 10.56 19.08
CA ARG A 390 -2.41 10.41 18.10
C ARG A 390 -1.28 11.37 18.41
N VAL A 391 -1.32 12.59 17.90
CA VAL A 391 -0.20 13.55 18.03
C VAL A 391 0.18 13.75 19.51
N GLY A 392 -0.80 14.07 20.36
CA GLY A 392 -0.60 14.46 21.74
C GLY A 392 -0.05 13.36 22.66
N SER A 393 -0.31 12.08 22.35
CA SER A 393 0.15 10.95 23.16
C SER A 393 1.31 10.16 22.55
N GLN A 394 1.61 10.32 21.26
CA GLN A 394 2.66 9.55 20.59
C GLN A 394 4.01 10.24 20.50
N ILE A 395 4.04 11.58 20.54
CA ILE A 395 5.29 12.35 20.35
C ILE A 395 5.75 12.96 21.68
N ARG A 396 6.97 12.63 22.10
CA ARG A 396 7.60 13.20 23.28
C ARG A 396 8.09 14.62 23.01
N ARG A 397 8.31 15.42 24.06
CA ARG A 397 8.91 16.76 24.01
C ARG A 397 10.14 16.94 23.13
N ASP A 398 10.97 15.91 22.99
CA ASP A 398 12.17 15.97 22.16
C ASP A 398 11.94 15.47 20.73
N GLY A 399 10.73 15.04 20.39
CA GLY A 399 10.35 14.50 19.08
C GLY A 399 10.45 12.98 18.97
N ALA A 400 11.02 12.28 19.96
CA ALA A 400 11.04 10.83 19.96
C ALA A 400 9.61 10.25 20.04
N GLN A 401 9.41 9.08 19.44
CA GLN A 401 8.12 8.37 19.40
C GLN A 401 8.22 7.07 20.20
N PRO A 402 7.90 7.07 21.51
CA PRO A 402 8.29 5.98 22.40
C PRO A 402 7.76 4.60 22.01
N HIS A 403 6.55 4.53 21.44
CA HIS A 403 5.98 3.25 20.98
C HIS A 403 6.68 2.68 19.74
N GLU A 404 7.41 3.51 18.98
CA GLU A 404 8.18 3.11 17.80
C GLU A 404 9.65 2.88 18.14
N THR A 405 10.23 3.69 19.03
CA THR A 405 11.65 3.61 19.39
C THR A 405 11.98 2.35 20.19
N ILE A 406 10.98 1.69 20.78
CA ILE A 406 11.16 0.37 21.43
C ILE A 406 11.25 -0.79 20.44
N ARG A 407 10.98 -0.58 19.16
CA ARG A 407 10.88 -1.65 18.15
C ARG A 407 12.28 -2.07 17.65
N PRO A 408 12.46 -3.30 17.15
CA PRO A 408 13.78 -3.76 16.68
C PRO A 408 14.34 -3.00 15.47
N ILE A 409 13.46 -2.42 14.64
CA ILE A 409 13.82 -1.54 13.51
C ILE A 409 13.27 -0.13 13.77
N SER A 410 13.73 0.47 14.85
CA SER A 410 13.10 1.63 15.50
C SER A 410 13.04 2.89 14.63
N TYR A 411 14.09 3.17 13.85
CA TYR A 411 14.11 4.34 12.96
C TYR A 411 13.07 4.21 11.84
N PHE A 412 12.94 3.02 11.25
CA PHE A 412 11.88 2.73 10.26
C PHE A 412 10.49 2.97 10.84
N TYR A 413 10.18 2.41 12.02
CA TYR A 413 8.85 2.57 12.62
C TYR A 413 8.54 4.02 13.01
N SER A 414 9.55 4.77 13.48
CA SER A 414 9.38 6.18 13.79
C SER A 414 9.15 7.01 12.52
N THR A 415 9.84 6.67 11.43
CA THR A 415 9.60 7.27 10.10
C THR A 415 8.20 6.93 9.61
N PHE A 416 7.81 5.65 9.64
CA PHE A 416 6.51 5.15 9.18
C PHE A 416 5.35 5.77 9.97
N ASN A 417 5.46 5.87 11.30
CA ASN A 417 4.42 6.51 12.10
C ASN A 417 4.32 8.02 11.83
N LEU A 418 5.46 8.71 11.73
CA LEU A 418 5.48 10.14 11.43
C LEU A 418 4.82 10.42 10.08
N GLN A 419 5.00 9.53 9.10
CA GLN A 419 4.31 9.66 7.83
C GLN A 419 2.79 9.64 7.97
N GLY A 420 2.27 8.68 8.75
CA GLY A 420 0.85 8.59 9.06
C GLY A 420 0.34 9.82 9.84
N LEU A 421 1.14 10.35 10.78
CA LEU A 421 0.77 11.54 11.56
C LEU A 421 0.71 12.80 10.69
N MET A 422 1.65 12.98 9.76
CA MET A 422 1.60 14.10 8.81
C MET A 422 0.42 14.00 7.86
N MET A 423 0.15 12.81 7.31
CA MET A 423 -1.03 12.57 6.46
C MET A 423 -2.34 12.83 7.23
N LEU A 424 -2.43 12.36 8.47
CA LEU A 424 -3.56 12.62 9.34
C LEU A 424 -3.75 14.12 9.61
N SER A 425 -2.66 14.87 9.78
CA SER A 425 -2.72 16.34 9.93
C SER A 425 -3.22 17.05 8.69
N MET A 426 -2.84 16.58 7.49
CA MET A 426 -3.39 17.10 6.23
C MET A 426 -4.90 16.86 6.16
N GLN A 427 -5.37 15.66 6.51
CA GLN A 427 -6.81 15.37 6.54
C GLN A 427 -7.52 16.24 7.58
N ALA A 428 -7.00 16.31 8.79
CA ALA A 428 -7.58 17.08 9.88
C ALA A 428 -7.68 18.59 9.57
N GLU A 429 -6.66 19.17 8.94
CA GLU A 429 -6.64 20.57 8.52
C GLU A 429 -7.84 20.92 7.62
N SER A 430 -8.25 19.99 6.75
CA SER A 430 -9.42 20.15 5.88
C SER A 430 -10.76 20.23 6.60
N HIS A 431 -10.80 19.68 7.81
CA HIS A 431 -11.93 19.75 8.74
C HIS A 431 -11.76 20.91 9.75
N GLY A 432 -10.78 21.81 9.53
CA GLY A 432 -10.49 22.93 10.43
C GLY A 432 -9.81 22.52 11.74
N VAL A 433 -9.23 21.32 11.80
CA VAL A 433 -8.60 20.76 13.00
C VAL A 433 -7.08 20.86 12.87
N ASP A 434 -6.45 21.72 13.67
CA ASP A 434 -5.00 21.87 13.68
C ASP A 434 -4.33 20.75 14.50
N LEU A 435 -3.75 19.78 13.78
CA LEU A 435 -2.85 18.76 14.34
C LEU A 435 -1.38 19.12 14.19
N TRP A 436 -1.03 20.01 13.26
CA TRP A 436 0.35 20.43 12.99
C TRP A 436 1.00 21.10 14.19
N ASN A 437 0.24 21.93 14.90
CA ASN A 437 0.70 22.67 16.08
C ASN A 437 0.17 22.09 17.40
N HIS A 438 -0.58 20.98 17.34
CA HIS A 438 -1.12 20.38 18.55
C HIS A 438 -0.01 19.77 19.42
N LYS A 439 -0.19 19.92 20.74
CA LYS A 439 0.71 19.43 21.76
C LYS A 439 -0.10 18.86 22.92
N GLY A 440 0.01 17.55 23.14
CA GLY A 440 -0.66 16.88 24.26
C GLY A 440 0.07 17.06 25.59
N PRO A 441 -0.53 16.61 26.70
CA PRO A 441 0.10 16.61 28.01
C PRO A 441 1.28 15.62 28.06
N ILE A 442 2.20 15.87 28.99
CA ILE A 442 3.26 14.90 29.32
C ILE A 442 2.64 13.83 30.23
N GLU A 443 2.76 12.57 29.85
CA GLU A 443 2.28 11.42 30.62
C GLU A 443 3.38 10.38 30.80
N PHE A 444 3.23 9.50 31.78
CA PHE A 444 4.08 8.32 31.95
C PHE A 444 3.27 7.07 31.64
N LYS A 445 3.79 6.21 30.75
CA LYS A 445 3.19 4.93 30.40
C LYS A 445 4.13 3.80 30.74
N THR A 446 3.60 2.80 31.45
CA THR A 446 4.33 1.57 31.71
C THR A 446 4.44 0.74 30.42
N MET A 447 5.66 0.56 29.93
CA MET A 447 5.98 -0.12 28.68
C MET A 447 7.02 -1.22 28.91
N ARG A 448 6.95 -2.30 28.14
CA ARG A 448 7.98 -3.33 28.13
C ARG A 448 8.97 -3.06 27.00
N LEU A 449 10.18 -2.63 27.35
CA LEU A 449 11.25 -2.41 26.39
C LEU A 449 11.78 -3.76 25.86
N ASN A 450 12.22 -3.79 24.61
CA ASN A 450 12.90 -4.95 24.06
C ASN A 450 14.14 -5.31 24.91
N GLY A 451 14.25 -6.59 25.27
CA GLY A 451 15.32 -7.09 26.14
C GLY A 451 15.11 -6.86 27.65
N SER A 452 14.10 -6.09 28.07
CA SER A 452 13.79 -5.90 29.49
C SER A 452 12.84 -6.96 30.04
N GLN A 453 13.22 -7.59 31.15
CA GLN A 453 12.33 -8.50 31.88
C GLN A 453 11.18 -7.76 32.59
N LYS A 454 11.39 -6.50 33.00
CA LYS A 454 10.41 -5.70 33.74
C LYS A 454 9.89 -4.52 32.90
N PRO A 455 8.59 -4.20 32.99
CA PRO A 455 8.08 -2.95 32.46
C PRO A 455 8.75 -1.74 33.14
N VAL A 456 8.86 -0.64 32.41
CA VAL A 456 9.38 0.64 32.90
C VAL A 456 8.41 1.75 32.52
N ASP A 457 8.36 2.80 33.33
CA ASP A 457 7.57 3.99 33.01
C ASP A 457 8.34 4.87 32.02
N VAL A 458 7.73 5.11 30.87
CA VAL A 458 8.29 5.89 29.77
C VAL A 458 7.46 7.17 29.61
N GLU A 459 8.14 8.30 29.52
CA GLU A 459 7.51 9.57 29.17
C GLU A 459 6.94 9.51 27.75
N VAL A 460 5.68 9.89 27.59
CA VAL A 460 5.00 10.07 26.31
C VAL A 460 4.34 11.45 26.27
N GLY A 461 4.05 11.93 25.06
CA GLY A 461 3.38 13.22 24.86
C GLY A 461 4.26 14.44 25.12
N GLY A 462 3.66 15.61 24.93
CA GLY A 462 4.35 16.89 25.12
C GLY A 462 5.25 17.33 23.97
N GLY A 463 5.26 16.67 22.81
CA GLY A 463 5.88 17.17 21.57
C GLY A 463 4.87 17.43 20.46
N THR A 464 5.36 18.00 19.36
CA THR A 464 4.59 18.30 18.15
C THR A 464 5.10 17.51 16.94
N ILE A 465 4.41 17.58 15.81
CA ILE A 465 4.89 17.01 14.55
C ILE A 465 6.22 17.65 14.11
N GLU A 466 6.38 18.97 14.30
CA GLU A 466 7.66 19.66 14.05
C GLU A 466 8.80 19.03 14.85
N ASP A 467 8.60 18.78 16.16
CA ASP A 467 9.60 18.15 17.01
C ASP A 467 9.99 16.76 16.47
N ALA A 468 9.01 15.95 16.07
CA ALA A 468 9.26 14.61 15.52
C ALA A 468 10.01 14.62 14.18
N VAL A 469 9.67 15.54 13.27
CA VAL A 469 10.39 15.71 12.00
C VAL A 469 11.83 16.12 12.28
N ARG A 470 12.03 17.11 13.15
CA ARG A 470 13.38 17.57 13.53
C ARG A 470 14.21 16.46 14.15
N TYR A 471 13.61 15.66 15.04
CA TYR A 471 14.27 14.55 15.70
C TYR A 471 14.79 13.52 14.68
N LEU A 472 13.92 13.04 13.78
CA LEU A 472 14.32 12.06 12.78
C LEU A 472 15.31 12.64 11.77
N ALA A 473 15.10 13.86 11.31
CA ALA A 473 16.00 14.50 10.34
C ALA A 473 17.40 14.72 10.93
N ASP A 474 17.48 15.15 12.18
CA ASP A 474 18.77 15.39 12.83
C ASP A 474 19.53 14.08 13.05
N TYR A 475 18.90 13.06 13.62
CA TYR A 475 19.52 11.73 13.76
C TYR A 475 19.78 11.04 12.42
N GLY A 476 18.97 11.30 11.39
CA GLY A 476 19.18 10.79 10.04
C GLY A 476 20.45 11.33 9.40
N SER A 477 20.80 12.58 9.70
CA SER A 477 22.02 13.22 9.18
C SER A 477 23.31 12.86 9.92
N ARG A 478 23.19 12.31 11.14
CA ARG A 478 24.30 11.90 12.00
C ARG A 478 24.88 10.53 11.64
N ASP A 479 25.94 10.12 12.34
CA ASP A 479 26.41 8.73 12.27
C ASP A 479 25.35 7.76 12.80
N VAL A 480 25.28 6.54 12.25
CA VAL A 480 24.28 5.54 12.64
C VAL A 480 24.42 5.18 14.13
N SER A 481 25.63 5.18 14.68
CA SER A 481 25.90 4.88 16.10
C SER A 481 25.37 5.94 17.08
N GLU A 482 25.00 7.12 16.59
CA GLU A 482 24.42 8.17 17.42
C GLU A 482 22.91 7.97 17.68
N TRP A 483 22.22 7.10 16.93
CA TRP A 483 20.83 6.79 17.21
C TRP A 483 20.69 6.12 18.60
N PRO A 484 19.92 6.71 19.54
CA PRO A 484 19.99 6.32 20.95
C PRO A 484 19.15 5.07 21.28
N TYR A 485 18.61 4.39 20.27
CA TYR A 485 17.74 3.22 20.44
C TYR A 485 18.26 2.00 19.68
N PRO A 486 17.88 0.77 20.11
CA PRO A 486 18.17 -0.42 19.33
C PRO A 486 17.58 -0.32 17.92
N ASP A 487 18.41 -0.50 16.92
CA ASP A 487 17.98 -0.53 15.52
C ASP A 487 18.83 -1.55 14.75
N ALA A 488 18.15 -2.53 14.16
CA ALA A 488 18.74 -3.53 13.27
C ALA A 488 18.39 -3.25 11.80
N GLY A 489 17.69 -2.15 11.50
CA GLY A 489 17.21 -1.79 10.17
C GLY A 489 18.08 -0.74 9.48
N GLY A 490 17.79 -0.52 8.20
CA GLY A 490 18.31 0.64 7.46
C GLY A 490 17.55 1.93 7.80
N ARG A 491 18.18 3.08 7.54
CA ARG A 491 17.54 4.39 7.71
C ARG A 491 16.83 4.82 6.42
N SER A 492 15.52 5.07 6.50
CA SER A 492 14.71 5.59 5.39
C SER A 492 14.96 7.09 5.13
N LEU A 493 16.22 7.47 4.85
CA LEU A 493 16.64 8.88 4.78
C LEU A 493 15.91 9.68 3.70
N ARG A 494 15.59 9.07 2.55
CA ARG A 494 14.81 9.74 1.50
C ARG A 494 13.40 10.11 1.99
N ASP A 495 12.75 9.24 2.75
CA ASP A 495 11.42 9.53 3.29
C ASP A 495 11.47 10.61 4.38
N VAL A 496 12.53 10.60 5.20
CA VAL A 496 12.76 11.68 6.17
C VAL A 496 13.03 13.01 5.47
N LEU A 497 13.84 13.04 4.40
CA LEU A 497 14.07 14.25 3.61
C LEU A 497 12.78 14.83 3.03
N LYS A 498 11.89 13.98 2.51
CA LYS A 498 10.55 14.38 2.04
C LYS A 498 9.74 15.07 3.14
N MET A 499 9.69 14.46 4.33
CA MET A 499 9.01 15.03 5.50
C MET A 499 9.64 16.35 5.95
N THR A 500 10.97 16.45 5.98
CA THR A 500 11.70 17.68 6.34
C THR A 500 11.40 18.82 5.38
N ARG A 501 11.33 18.54 4.07
CA ARG A 501 10.95 19.54 3.06
C ARG A 501 9.49 19.95 3.17
N ALA A 502 8.58 19.03 3.46
CA ALA A 502 7.18 19.39 3.75
C ALA A 502 7.07 20.26 5.00
N ALA A 503 7.76 19.89 6.08
CA ALA A 503 7.79 20.65 7.32
C ALA A 503 8.40 22.06 7.13
N SER A 504 9.40 22.22 6.26
CA SER A 504 9.97 23.54 5.98
C SER A 504 8.97 24.51 5.34
N LEU A 505 8.05 23.99 4.51
CA LEU A 505 6.96 24.77 3.92
C LEU A 505 5.86 25.11 4.93
N ILE A 506 5.57 24.17 5.84
CA ILE A 506 4.53 24.32 6.88
C ILE A 506 4.98 25.31 7.96
N TYR A 507 6.17 25.12 8.54
CA TYR A 507 6.63 25.87 9.72
C TYR A 507 7.50 27.08 9.37
N LYS A 508 8.14 27.12 8.19
CA LYS A 508 8.89 28.28 7.66
C LYS A 508 9.98 28.84 8.60
N SER A 509 10.58 27.98 9.41
CA SER A 509 11.67 28.32 10.34
C SER A 509 13.05 28.32 9.66
N ASP A 510 13.99 29.16 10.13
CA ASP A 510 15.31 29.33 9.50
C ASP A 510 16.27 28.13 9.64
N PHE A 511 15.95 27.14 10.48
CA PHE A 511 16.82 25.97 10.70
C PHE A 511 16.64 24.85 9.66
N TRP A 512 15.55 24.87 8.88
CA TRP A 512 15.26 23.80 7.91
C TRP A 512 16.27 23.68 6.78
N PRO A 513 16.80 24.77 6.18
CA PRO A 513 17.78 24.66 5.09
C PRO A 513 19.03 23.87 5.47
N ASP A 514 19.62 24.14 6.65
CA ASP A 514 20.79 23.39 7.16
C ASP A 514 20.47 21.90 7.30
N LEU A 515 19.32 21.58 7.90
CA LEU A 515 18.91 20.20 8.14
C LEU A 515 18.66 19.42 6.84
N ILE A 516 18.08 20.08 5.83
CA ILE A 516 17.89 19.54 4.48
C ILE A 516 19.24 19.29 3.82
N GLU A 517 20.17 20.26 3.85
CA GLU A 517 21.50 20.13 3.26
C GLU A 517 22.30 18.99 3.91
N ARG A 518 22.25 18.86 5.24
CA ARG A 518 22.89 17.76 5.96
C ARG A 518 22.31 16.38 5.56
N LEU A 519 20.99 16.27 5.41
CA LEU A 519 20.34 15.04 4.96
C LEU A 519 20.69 14.70 3.51
N GLU A 520 20.64 15.67 2.60
CA GLU A 520 21.00 15.49 1.18
C GLU A 520 22.45 15.03 1.03
N THR A 521 23.37 15.65 1.78
CA THR A 521 24.77 15.23 1.87
C THR A 521 24.86 13.78 2.34
N LYS A 522 24.14 13.42 3.41
CA LYS A 522 24.17 12.05 3.96
C LYS A 522 23.63 11.00 2.99
N ILE A 523 22.59 11.33 2.25
CA ILE A 523 22.04 10.47 1.18
C ILE A 523 23.07 10.31 0.07
N GLY A 524 23.74 11.39 -0.34
CA GLY A 524 24.82 11.36 -1.34
C GLY A 524 26.00 10.46 -0.93
N GLU A 525 26.44 10.54 0.32
CA GLU A 525 27.47 9.64 0.88
C GLU A 525 27.05 8.16 0.80
N THR A 526 25.79 7.87 1.11
CA THR A 526 25.26 6.50 1.10
C THR A 526 25.27 5.91 -0.31
N ILE A 527 24.84 6.69 -1.31
CA ILE A 527 24.88 6.28 -2.72
C ILE A 527 26.32 6.07 -3.20
N ALA A 528 27.23 6.98 -2.86
CA ALA A 528 28.63 6.88 -3.27
C ALA A 528 29.33 5.65 -2.66
N ALA A 529 28.95 5.23 -1.45
CA ALA A 529 29.48 4.04 -0.80
C ALA A 529 28.95 2.72 -1.40
N GLU A 530 27.76 2.74 -2.02
CA GLU A 530 27.13 1.58 -2.66
C GLU A 530 27.51 1.43 -4.15
N GLY A 531 28.24 2.39 -4.73
CA GLY A 531 28.58 2.47 -6.15
C GLY A 531 27.47 3.09 -6.99
N GLU A 532 27.79 3.66 -8.16
CA GLU A 532 26.81 4.17 -9.16
C GLU A 532 26.03 3.01 -9.83
N GLY A 533 25.44 2.11 -9.04
CA GLY A 533 24.29 1.35 -9.47
C GLY A 533 23.07 2.22 -9.29
N ASP A 534 22.13 2.17 -10.23
CA ASP A 534 20.85 2.86 -10.19
C ASP A 534 20.04 2.43 -8.97
N GLY A 535 20.39 2.97 -7.80
CA GLY A 535 19.91 2.58 -6.47
C GLY A 535 18.46 2.99 -6.24
N GLU A 536 17.55 2.50 -7.09
CA GLU A 536 16.34 1.88 -6.60
C GLU A 536 16.81 0.70 -5.74
N THR A 537 16.85 0.90 -4.43
CA THR A 537 16.90 -0.21 -3.49
C THR A 537 15.83 -1.20 -3.94
N VAL A 538 16.26 -2.35 -4.47
CA VAL A 538 15.39 -3.46 -4.87
C VAL A 538 14.76 -4.01 -3.59
N VAL A 539 13.71 -3.33 -3.13
CA VAL A 539 12.78 -3.78 -2.11
C VAL A 539 11.62 -4.42 -2.88
N GLU A 540 11.68 -5.75 -3.02
CA GLU A 540 10.57 -6.66 -3.41
C GLU A 540 9.39 -6.08 -4.21
N ASP A 541 9.49 -5.67 -5.50
CA ASP A 541 8.31 -5.19 -6.26
C ASP A 541 7.41 -4.19 -5.46
N GLY A 542 8.06 -3.50 -4.51
CA GLY A 542 7.50 -3.22 -3.20
C GLY A 542 7.49 -1.74 -3.02
N GLU A 543 6.27 -1.22 -3.09
CA GLU A 543 5.84 0.15 -2.86
C GLU A 543 6.91 1.10 -2.33
N PRO A 544 7.10 2.29 -2.95
CA PRO A 544 7.89 3.33 -2.30
C PRO A 544 7.30 3.57 -0.91
N ASN A 545 8.06 3.26 0.15
CA ASN A 545 7.63 3.42 1.54
C ASN A 545 7.36 4.89 1.91
N GLY A 546 7.64 5.84 1.00
CA GLY A 546 7.29 7.23 1.09
C GLY A 546 5.88 7.52 0.60
N PHE A 547 4.89 7.52 1.51
CA PHE A 547 3.50 7.91 1.20
C PHE A 547 3.27 9.42 1.34
N LEU A 548 4.18 10.13 2.02
CA LEU A 548 4.21 11.58 1.93
C LEU A 548 4.62 12.00 0.53
N CYS A 549 3.80 12.90 -0.02
CA CYS A 549 3.85 13.44 -1.38
C CYS A 549 3.29 12.55 -2.49
N GLU A 550 2.45 11.58 -2.13
CA GLU A 550 1.35 11.23 -3.01
C GLU A 550 0.38 12.44 -3.07
N LEU A 551 -0.04 12.91 -4.25
CA LEU A 551 -0.97 14.05 -4.31
C LEU A 551 -2.32 13.61 -3.76
N GLY A 552 -2.67 14.05 -2.55
CA GLY A 552 -4.01 13.93 -2.01
C GLY A 552 -4.92 15.02 -2.60
N PHE A 553 -6.01 14.64 -3.27
CA PHE A 553 -6.98 15.57 -3.86
C PHE A 553 -8.33 15.58 -3.12
N LEU A 554 -8.65 14.52 -2.39
CA LEU A 554 -9.90 14.40 -1.64
C LEU A 554 -9.92 15.20 -0.36
N SER A 555 -8.77 15.33 0.29
CA SER A 555 -8.70 15.96 1.61
C SER A 555 -8.92 17.47 1.57
N LYS A 556 -9.40 18.11 0.49
CA LYS A 556 -9.50 19.59 0.35
C LYS A 556 -8.22 20.36 0.79
N ALA A 557 -7.10 19.65 0.97
CA ALA A 557 -5.93 20.12 1.71
C ALA A 557 -4.87 20.55 0.71
N SER A 558 -4.37 21.76 0.93
CA SER A 558 -3.37 22.40 0.12
C SER A 558 -1.97 22.01 0.61
N LEU A 559 -1.40 20.89 0.14
CA LEU A 559 0.07 20.77 0.07
C LEU A 559 0.56 19.66 -0.89
N TRP A 560 0.80 20.11 -2.11
CA TRP A 560 2.04 20.02 -2.90
C TRP A 560 3.05 18.88 -2.71
N HIS A 561 3.38 18.35 -3.89
CA HIS A 561 4.50 17.55 -4.38
C HIS A 561 5.88 17.60 -3.67
N CYS A 562 6.43 16.40 -3.48
CA CYS A 562 7.86 16.09 -3.32
C CYS A 562 8.65 16.19 -4.63
N TYR A 563 8.37 17.20 -5.46
CA TYR A 563 9.15 17.46 -6.68
C TYR A 563 10.19 18.54 -6.47
N ARG A 564 11.04 18.26 -5.49
CA ARG A 564 12.38 18.81 -5.35
C ARG A 564 13.30 17.72 -4.87
#